data_AF-A0A1V5AJP5-F1
#
_entry.id   AF-A0A1V5AJP5-F1
#
_cell.length_a   1.000
_cell.length_b   1.000
_cell.length_c   1.000
_cell.angle_alpha   90.00
_cell.angle_beta   90.00
_cell.angle_gamma   90.00
#
_symmetry.space_group_name_H-M   'P 1'
#
loop_
_entity.id
_entity.type
_entity.pdbx_description
1 polymer ?
#
loop_
_entity_poly.entity_id
_entity_poly.type
_entity_poly.pdbx_seq_one_letter_code
_entity_poly.pdbx_strand_id
1 'polypeptide(L)'
;MLLVQPLVQMIFSPFAGRLSDRAPPENLASLGLIASAVSLFGFSFLGPETELLPVILLLVILGIGLALFSAPNTNAIMSSVSRHHYGVASAMLATMRSLGMMMSMGLVMIAFALILGSTPISPTSAGPFLHSMRVVFFILFLVSILGALVSRRRRGMQGMKVA
;
A
#
# COMPACT_ATOMS: atom_id res chain seq x y z
N MET A 1 -12.23 11.58 -8.59
CA MET A 1 -11.34 10.40 -8.53
C MET A 1 -10.34 10.49 -7.37
N LEU A 2 -9.56 11.57 -7.24
CA LEU A 2 -8.50 11.70 -6.23
C LEU A 2 -8.94 11.48 -4.77
N LEU A 3 -10.19 11.82 -4.43
CA LEU A 3 -10.72 11.66 -3.08
C LEU A 3 -11.31 10.28 -2.77
N VAL A 4 -11.52 9.42 -3.76
CA VAL A 4 -12.19 8.12 -3.55
C VAL A 4 -11.40 7.27 -2.57
N GLN A 5 -10.10 7.10 -2.81
CA GLN A 5 -9.22 6.31 -1.96
C GLN A 5 -9.17 6.84 -0.51
N PRO A 6 -8.87 8.13 -0.23
CA PRO A 6 -8.80 8.61 1.14
C PRO A 6 -10.16 8.64 1.85
N LEU A 7 -11.26 8.90 1.15
CA LEU A 7 -12.61 8.83 1.73
C LEU A 7 -12.96 7.40 2.16
N VAL A 8 -12.70 6.42 1.30
CA VAL A 8 -12.92 5.01 1.63
C VAL A 8 -12.03 4.60 2.80
N GLN A 9 -10.75 4.97 2.77
CA GLN A 9 -9.84 4.69 3.89
C GLN A 9 -10.35 5.30 5.20
N MET A 10 -10.80 6.56 5.18
CA MET A 10 -11.36 7.25 6.34
C MET A 10 -12.60 6.54 6.90
N ILE A 11 -13.52 6.12 6.02
CA ILE A 11 -14.76 5.42 6.42
C ILE A 11 -14.45 4.04 7.02
N PHE A 12 -13.49 3.31 6.45
CA PHE A 12 -13.17 1.94 6.87
C PHE A 12 -12.14 1.85 8.00
N SER A 13 -11.36 2.91 8.27
CA SER A 13 -10.34 2.94 9.32
C SER A 13 -10.87 2.60 10.73
N PRO A 14 -12.03 3.13 11.19
CA PRO A 14 -12.59 2.75 12.50
C PRO A 14 -12.95 1.26 12.60
N PHE A 15 -13.43 0.67 11.50
CA PHE A 15 -13.75 -0.76 11.45
C PHE A 15 -12.49 -1.60 11.53
N ALA A 16 -11.44 -1.22 10.79
CA ALA A 16 -10.13 -1.88 10.86
C ALA A 16 -9.50 -1.78 12.26
N GLY A 17 -9.63 -0.63 12.92
CA GLY A 17 -9.19 -0.43 14.30
C GLY A 17 -9.90 -1.36 15.28
N ARG A 18 -11.23 -1.37 15.28
CA ARG A 18 -12.03 -2.26 16.14
C ARG A 18 -11.75 -3.74 15.88
N LEU A 19 -11.51 -4.12 14.63
CA LEU A 19 -11.17 -5.49 14.28
C LEU A 19 -9.76 -5.87 14.78
N SER A 20 -8.81 -4.92 14.78
CA SER A 20 -7.46 -5.10 15.34
C SER A 20 -7.44 -5.36 16.84
N ASP A 21 -8.44 -4.86 17.57
CA ASP A 21 -8.53 -5.09 19.01
C ASP A 21 -8.99 -6.52 19.35
N ARG A 22 -9.64 -7.21 18.39
CA ARG A 22 -10.21 -8.56 18.56
C ARG A 22 -9.48 -9.65 17.80
N ALA A 23 -8.82 -9.32 16.69
CA ALA A 23 -8.12 -10.26 15.83
C ALA A 23 -6.61 -9.97 15.79
N PRO A 24 -5.76 -10.97 15.48
CA PRO A 24 -4.32 -10.77 15.38
C PRO A 24 -4.00 -9.67 14.34
N PRO A 25 -3.34 -8.57 14.75
CA PRO A 25 -3.06 -7.44 13.86
C PRO A 25 -2.28 -7.85 12.60
N GLU A 26 -1.45 -8.89 12.69
CA GLU A 26 -0.63 -9.41 11.58
C GLU A 26 -1.50 -9.99 10.46
N ASN A 27 -2.61 -10.66 10.80
CA ASN A 27 -3.51 -11.25 9.81
C ASN A 27 -4.28 -10.16 9.06
N LEU A 28 -4.74 -9.13 9.78
CA LEU A 28 -5.45 -8.00 9.17
C LEU A 28 -4.51 -7.17 8.29
N ALA A 29 -3.29 -6.92 8.76
CA ALA A 29 -2.27 -6.24 7.99
C ALA A 29 -1.92 -7.01 6.69
N SER A 30 -1.76 -8.33 6.79
CA SER A 30 -1.52 -9.20 5.62
C SER A 30 -2.67 -9.15 4.63
N LEU A 31 -3.92 -9.21 5.10
CA LEU A 31 -5.11 -9.12 4.26
C LEU A 31 -5.20 -7.76 3.55
N GLY A 32 -4.92 -6.68 4.27
CA GLY A 32 -4.85 -5.33 3.72
C GLY A 32 -3.81 -5.22 2.60
N LEU A 33 -2.61 -5.76 2.81
CA LEU A 33 -1.56 -5.79 1.78
C LEU A 33 -1.94 -6.61 0.55
N ILE A 34 -2.62 -7.74 0.72
CA ILE A 34 -3.12 -8.54 -0.41
C ILE A 34 -4.19 -7.77 -1.18
N ALA A 35 -5.13 -7.12 -0.49
CA ALA A 35 -6.15 -6.29 -1.14
C ALA A 35 -5.51 -5.13 -1.93
N SER A 36 -4.53 -4.43 -1.34
CA SER A 36 -3.76 -3.39 -2.03
C SER A 36 -2.99 -3.95 -3.23
N ALA A 37 -2.40 -5.14 -3.11
CA ALA A 37 -1.72 -5.82 -4.22
C ALA A 37 -2.68 -6.12 -5.38
N VAL A 38 -3.88 -6.63 -5.10
CA VAL A 38 -4.91 -6.87 -6.13
C VAL A 38 -5.27 -5.57 -6.86
N SER A 39 -5.43 -4.46 -6.14
CA SER A 39 -5.65 -3.15 -6.76
C SER A 39 -4.49 -2.71 -7.65
N LEU A 40 -3.24 -2.83 -7.17
CA LEU A 40 -2.05 -2.47 -7.94
C LEU A 40 -1.91 -3.32 -9.20
N PHE A 41 -2.18 -4.62 -9.10
CA PHE A 41 -2.21 -5.52 -10.24
C PHE A 41 -3.30 -5.11 -11.24
N GLY A 42 -4.51 -4.79 -10.78
CA GLY A 42 -5.57 -4.26 -11.63
C GLY A 42 -5.20 -2.96 -12.33
N PHE A 43 -4.52 -2.04 -11.64
CA PHE A 43 -4.03 -0.80 -12.24
C PHE A 43 -3.01 -1.04 -13.37
N SER A 44 -2.28 -2.15 -13.34
CA SER A 44 -1.36 -2.54 -14.42
C SER A 44 -2.04 -2.93 -15.73
N PHE A 45 -3.37 -3.08 -15.76
CA PHE A 45 -4.14 -3.36 -16.99
C PHE A 45 -4.84 -2.13 -17.56
N LEU A 46 -4.78 -0.97 -16.89
CA LEU A 46 -5.42 0.24 -17.40
C LEU A 46 -4.83 0.65 -18.77
N GLY A 47 -5.70 1.17 -19.61
CA GLY A 47 -5.39 1.66 -20.95
C GLY A 47 -6.18 2.93 -21.31
N PRO A 48 -6.01 3.44 -22.54
CA PRO A 48 -6.64 4.68 -22.99
C PRO A 48 -8.17 4.60 -23.00
N GLU A 49 -8.70 3.42 -23.36
CA GLU A 49 -10.14 3.15 -23.51
C GLU A 49 -10.79 2.67 -22.21
N THR A 50 -10.08 2.70 -21.08
CA THR A 50 -10.66 2.18 -19.83
C THR A 50 -11.73 3.11 -19.28
N GLU A 51 -12.93 2.57 -19.11
CA GLU A 51 -14.02 3.28 -18.48
C GLU A 51 -13.69 3.72 -17.03
N LEU A 52 -14.42 4.72 -16.55
CA LEU A 52 -14.19 5.30 -15.23
C LEU A 52 -14.50 4.32 -14.08
N LEU A 53 -15.45 3.40 -14.29
CA LEU A 53 -15.95 2.50 -13.25
C LEU A 53 -14.88 1.52 -12.74
N PRO A 54 -14.11 0.80 -13.58
CA PRO A 54 -12.96 0.00 -13.15
C PRO A 54 -11.96 0.77 -12.28
N VAL A 55 -11.66 2.02 -12.63
CA VAL A 55 -10.73 2.87 -11.87
C VAL A 55 -11.28 3.17 -10.48
N ILE A 56 -12.57 3.52 -10.37
CA ILE A 56 -13.23 3.76 -9.08
C ILE A 56 -13.19 2.50 -8.21
N LEU A 57 -13.52 1.33 -8.78
CA LEU A 57 -13.51 0.07 -8.04
C LEU A 57 -12.11 -0.27 -7.50
N LEU A 58 -11.07 -0.11 -8.32
CA LEU A 58 -9.69 -0.34 -7.89
C LEU A 58 -9.26 0.64 -6.78
N LEU A 59 -9.69 1.90 -6.83
CA LEU A 59 -9.45 2.90 -5.78
C LEU A 59 -10.19 2.57 -4.49
N VAL A 60 -11.42 2.06 -4.57
CA VAL A 60 -12.19 1.60 -3.40
C VAL A 60 -11.48 0.41 -2.75
N ILE A 61 -11.11 -0.60 -3.53
CA ILE A 61 -10.37 -1.77 -3.01
C ILE A 61 -9.04 -1.33 -2.38
N LEU A 62 -8.33 -0.38 -3.01
CA LEU A 62 -7.08 0.16 -2.48
C LEU A 62 -7.30 0.89 -1.14
N GLY A 63 -8.36 1.71 -1.04
CA GLY A 63 -8.73 2.41 0.20
C GLY A 63 -9.06 1.45 1.35
N ILE A 64 -9.82 0.38 1.06
CA ILE A 64 -10.13 -0.67 2.04
C ILE A 64 -8.85 -1.40 2.47
N GLY A 65 -8.00 -1.79 1.51
CA GLY A 65 -6.73 -2.47 1.79
C GLY A 65 -5.81 -1.64 2.68
N LEU A 66 -5.69 -0.34 2.39
CA LEU A 66 -4.89 0.60 3.20
C LEU A 66 -5.49 0.83 4.59
N ALA A 67 -6.82 0.85 4.74
CA ALA A 67 -7.45 0.94 6.06
C ALA A 67 -7.15 -0.31 6.91
N LEU A 68 -7.31 -1.50 6.33
CA LEU A 68 -7.03 -2.79 6.97
C LEU A 68 -5.54 -3.00 7.27
N PHE A 69 -4.65 -2.35 6.53
CA PHE A 69 -3.22 -2.39 6.80
C PHE A 69 -2.79 -1.37 7.86
N SER A 70 -3.14 -0.10 7.67
CA SER A 70 -2.55 1.01 8.42
C SER A 70 -2.93 0.99 9.90
N ALA A 71 -4.20 0.75 10.23
CA ALA A 71 -4.67 0.76 11.61
C ALA A 71 -4.10 -0.41 12.44
N PRO A 72 -4.22 -1.69 12.02
CA PRO A 72 -3.64 -2.81 12.76
C PRO A 72 -2.11 -2.76 12.83
N ASN A 73 -1.43 -2.33 11.75
CA ASN A 73 0.03 -2.22 11.76
C ASN A 73 0.51 -1.16 12.76
N THR A 74 -0.19 -0.01 12.85
CA THR A 74 0.13 1.01 13.85
C THR A 74 -0.09 0.47 15.26
N ASN A 75 -1.23 -0.18 15.50
CA ASN A 75 -1.57 -0.75 16.81
C ASN A 75 -0.54 -1.80 17.24
N ALA A 76 -0.12 -2.71 16.35
CA ALA A 76 0.87 -3.74 16.63
C ALA A 76 2.25 -3.18 17.00
N ILE A 77 2.67 -2.09 16.33
CA ILE A 77 3.95 -1.43 16.64
C ILE A 77 3.85 -0.73 17.99
N MET A 78 2.78 0.05 18.22
CA MET A 78 2.60 0.83 19.44
C MET A 78 2.37 -0.04 20.67
N SER A 79 1.70 -1.19 20.53
CA SER A 79 1.52 -2.13 21.65
C SER A 79 2.79 -2.89 22.02
N SER A 80 3.78 -2.93 21.13
CA SER A 80 5.05 -3.63 21.37
C SER A 80 6.10 -2.79 22.13
N VAL A 81 5.82 -1.51 22.40
CA VAL A 81 6.74 -0.60 23.08
C VAL A 81 6.18 -0.11 24.41
N SER A 82 7.05 0.16 25.39
CA SER A 82 6.63 0.72 26.67
C SER A 82 6.25 2.20 26.56
N ARG A 83 5.38 2.69 27.47
CA ARG A 83 4.83 4.06 27.47
C ARG A 83 5.88 5.16 27.30
N HIS A 84 7.06 5.00 27.90
CA HIS A 84 8.16 5.97 27.80
C HIS A 84 8.76 6.09 26.38
N HIS A 85 8.61 5.08 25.53
CA HIS A 85 9.17 5.05 24.18
C HIS A 85 8.14 5.34 23.07
N TYR A 86 6.87 5.63 23.40
CA TYR A 86 5.83 5.88 22.39
C TYR A 86 6.18 7.03 21.44
N GLY A 87 6.77 8.11 21.96
CA GLY A 87 7.19 9.25 21.13
C GLY A 87 8.23 8.84 20.09
N VAL A 88 9.24 8.06 20.50
CA VAL A 88 10.30 7.56 19.62
C VAL A 88 9.74 6.55 18.61
N ALA A 89 8.87 5.63 19.05
CA ALA A 89 8.24 4.65 18.18
C ALA A 89 7.34 5.30 17.11
N SER A 90 6.57 6.31 17.49
CA SER A 90 5.74 7.09 16.57
C SER A 90 6.56 7.85 15.55
N ALA A 91 7.64 8.51 16.00
CA ALA A 91 8.56 9.21 15.11
C ALA A 91 9.21 8.24 14.11
N MET A 92 9.72 7.09 14.58
CA MET A 92 10.29 6.05 13.72
C MET A 92 9.26 5.53 12.69
N LEU A 93 8.02 5.29 13.11
CA LEU A 93 6.96 4.85 12.20
C LEU A 93 6.65 5.91 11.14
N ALA A 94 6.58 7.18 11.52
CA ALA A 94 6.36 8.29 10.58
C ALA A 94 7.53 8.40 9.59
N THR A 95 8.78 8.34 10.06
CA THR A 95 9.97 8.36 9.22
C THR A 95 9.99 7.19 8.24
N MET A 96 9.66 5.98 8.67
CA MET A 96 9.59 4.80 7.80
C MET A 96 8.54 4.95 6.70
N ARG A 97 7.37 5.53 7.02
CA ARG A 97 6.33 5.83 6.02
C ARG A 97 6.81 6.87 5.01
N SER A 98 7.41 7.97 5.48
CA SER A 98 7.95 9.02 4.62
C SER A 98 9.04 8.47 3.69
N LEU A 99 9.95 7.66 4.22
CA LEU A 99 10.97 7.00 3.42
C LEU A 99 10.35 6.09 2.35
N GLY A 100 9.33 5.30 2.70
CA GLY A 100 8.60 4.47 1.74
C GLY A 100 7.94 5.28 0.63
N MET A 101 7.31 6.40 0.96
CA MET A 101 6.72 7.31 -0.04
C MET A 101 7.78 7.90 -0.97
N MET A 102 8.92 8.34 -0.43
CA MET A 102 10.03 8.87 -1.21
C MET A 102 10.62 7.81 -2.15
N MET A 103 10.80 6.57 -1.68
CA MET A 103 11.29 5.46 -2.49
C MET A 103 10.31 5.09 -3.61
N SER A 104 9.00 5.06 -3.32
CA SER A 104 7.97 4.85 -4.33
C SER A 104 7.97 5.95 -5.39
N MET A 105 8.10 7.21 -4.98
CA MET A 105 8.19 8.34 -5.90
C MET A 105 9.46 8.26 -6.77
N GLY A 106 10.59 7.92 -6.16
CA GLY A 106 11.85 7.70 -6.88
C GLY A 106 11.75 6.59 -7.93
N LEU A 107 11.09 5.47 -7.59
CA LEU A 107 10.82 4.39 -8.54
C LEU A 107 10.00 4.87 -9.74
N VAL A 108 8.93 5.64 -9.50
CA VAL A 108 8.11 6.23 -10.57
C VAL A 108 8.97 7.12 -11.47
N MET A 109 9.77 8.00 -10.87
CA MET A 109 10.64 8.92 -11.60
C MET A 109 11.69 8.19 -12.44
N ILE A 110 12.31 7.14 -11.92
CA ILE A 110 13.29 6.33 -12.65
C ILE A 110 12.61 5.59 -13.80
N ALA A 111 11.45 4.97 -13.57
CA ALA A 111 10.70 4.30 -14.63
C ALA A 111 10.35 5.27 -15.76
N PHE A 112 9.90 6.48 -15.41
CA PHE A 112 9.58 7.53 -16.38
C PHE A 112 10.83 7.99 -17.12
N ALA A 113 11.94 8.24 -16.43
CA ALA A 113 13.18 8.68 -17.05
C ALA A 113 13.75 7.62 -18.03
N LEU A 114 13.62 6.33 -17.71
CA LEU A 114 14.14 5.24 -18.56
C LEU A 114 13.24 4.92 -19.75
N ILE A 115 11.92 5.03 -19.61
CA ILE A 115 10.96 4.60 -20.64
C ILE A 115 10.46 5.78 -21.48
N LEU A 116 10.15 6.91 -20.83
CA LEU A 116 9.66 8.13 -21.50
C LEU A 116 10.82 9.03 -21.94
N GLY A 117 11.96 8.99 -21.22
CA GLY A 117 13.12 9.82 -21.51
C GLY A 117 12.81 11.31 -21.44
N SER A 118 13.33 12.08 -22.39
CA SER A 118 13.12 13.53 -22.51
C SER A 118 11.83 13.89 -23.26
N THR A 119 10.97 12.92 -23.59
CA THR A 119 9.78 13.21 -24.38
C THR A 119 8.70 13.91 -23.53
N PRO A 120 8.17 15.06 -23.97
CA PRO A 120 7.11 15.72 -23.24
C PRO A 120 5.83 14.87 -23.28
N ILE A 121 5.14 14.79 -22.13
CA ILE A 121 3.88 14.06 -22.00
C ILE A 121 2.86 14.68 -22.96
N SER A 122 2.58 13.97 -24.03
CA SER A 122 1.70 14.38 -25.12
C SER A 122 0.90 13.17 -25.62
N PRO A 123 -0.19 13.35 -26.39
CA PRO A 123 -0.97 12.23 -26.91
C PRO A 123 -0.14 11.22 -27.71
N THR A 124 0.94 11.67 -28.37
CA THR A 124 1.90 10.82 -29.09
C THR A 124 2.81 10.00 -28.17
N SER A 125 3.00 10.40 -26.92
CA SER A 125 3.77 9.66 -25.90
C SER A 125 2.88 8.85 -24.94
N ALA A 126 1.59 8.69 -25.25
CA ALA A 126 0.64 7.94 -24.41
C ALA A 126 1.04 6.47 -24.24
N GLY A 127 1.59 5.83 -25.28
CA GLY A 127 2.07 4.45 -25.23
C GLY A 127 3.18 4.24 -24.19
N PRO A 128 4.35 4.91 -24.33
CA PRO A 128 5.44 4.82 -23.36
C PRO A 128 5.04 5.24 -21.94
N PHE A 129 4.18 6.25 -21.79
CA PHE A 129 3.64 6.66 -20.48
C PHE A 129 2.85 5.53 -19.82
N LEU A 130 1.91 4.92 -20.53
CA LEU A 130 1.13 3.80 -20.02
C LEU A 130 2.03 2.60 -19.71
N HIS A 131 3.02 2.29 -20.56
CA HIS A 131 3.97 1.21 -20.29
C HIS A 131 4.72 1.45 -18.96
N SER A 132 5.18 2.68 -18.73
CA SER A 132 5.85 3.06 -17.49
C SER A 132 4.96 2.86 -16.27
N MET A 133 3.71 3.30 -16.35
CA MET A 133 2.70 3.12 -15.29
C MET A 133 2.47 1.63 -14.99
N ARG A 134 2.31 0.80 -16.02
CA ARG A 134 2.10 -0.65 -15.85
C ARG A 134 3.28 -1.33 -15.17
N VAL A 135 4.51 -0.97 -15.58
CA VAL A 135 5.75 -1.48 -14.97
C VAL A 135 5.81 -1.11 -13.48
N VAL A 136 5.56 0.16 -13.15
CA VAL A 136 5.59 0.63 -11.76
C VAL A 136 4.52 -0.08 -10.92
N PHE A 137 3.28 -0.15 -11.39
CA PHE A 137 2.21 -0.84 -10.68
C PHE A 137 2.52 -2.33 -10.46
N PHE A 138 3.11 -3.00 -11.45
CA PHE A 138 3.52 -4.40 -11.32
C PHE A 138 4.65 -4.58 -10.31
N ILE A 139 5.66 -3.69 -10.30
CA ILE A 139 6.73 -3.73 -9.29
C ILE A 139 6.16 -3.52 -7.89
N LEU A 140 5.29 -2.52 -7.70
CA LEU A 140 4.66 -2.24 -6.40
C LEU A 140 3.72 -3.37 -5.97
N PHE A 141 3.07 -4.06 -6.91
CA PHE A 141 2.34 -5.30 -6.65
C PHE A 141 3.25 -6.37 -6.06
N LEU A 142 4.41 -6.64 -6.67
CA LEU A 142 5.38 -7.62 -6.15
C LEU A 142 5.90 -7.23 -4.77
N VAL A 143 6.23 -5.96 -4.55
CA VAL A 143 6.65 -5.45 -3.24
C VAL A 143 5.55 -5.63 -2.20
N SER A 144 4.29 -5.39 -2.56
CA SER A 144 3.14 -5.56 -1.67
C SER A 144 2.91 -7.03 -1.31
N ILE A 145 3.06 -7.95 -2.27
CA ILE A 145 3.02 -9.40 -2.02
C ILE A 145 4.15 -9.84 -1.11
N LEU A 146 5.39 -9.39 -1.34
CA LEU A 146 6.51 -9.66 -0.46
C LEU A 146 6.24 -9.15 0.96
N GLY A 147 5.70 -7.93 1.09
CA GLY A 147 5.27 -7.37 2.37
C GLY A 147 4.23 -8.26 3.08
N ALA A 148 3.23 -8.76 2.34
CA ALA A 148 2.24 -9.67 2.89
C ALA A 148 2.87 -10.99 3.37
N LEU A 149 3.82 -11.55 2.62
CA LEU A 149 4.55 -12.76 3.03
C LEU A 149 5.40 -12.54 4.29
N VAL A 150 6.10 -11.41 4.38
CA VAL A 150 6.89 -11.04 5.57
C VAL A 150 5.99 -10.84 6.79
N SER A 151 4.85 -10.17 6.62
CA SER A 151 3.86 -9.98 7.68
C SER A 151 3.37 -11.32 8.23
N ARG A 152 3.08 -12.29 7.35
CA ARG A 152 2.72 -13.66 7.75
C ARG A 152 3.86 -14.40 8.47
N ARG A 153 5.12 -14.23 8.07
CA ARG A 153 6.27 -14.89 8.73
C ARG A 153 6.54 -14.36 10.13
N ARG A 154 6.28 -13.07 10.39
CA ARG A 154 6.43 -12.46 11.72
C ARG A 154 5.58 -13.16 12.79
N ARG A 155 4.39 -13.66 12.40
CA ARG A 155 3.52 -14.48 13.25
C ARG A 155 4.17 -15.78 13.72
N GLY A 156 4.91 -16.46 12.84
CA GLY A 156 5.59 -17.72 13.17
C GLY A 156 6.62 -17.55 14.30
N MET A 157 7.32 -16.42 14.31
CA MET A 157 8.35 -16.13 15.33
C MET A 157 7.78 -15.71 16.69
N GLN A 158 6.60 -15.09 16.73
CA GLN A 158 5.93 -14.75 18.00
C GLN A 158 5.22 -15.96 18.62
N GLY A 159 4.66 -16.87 17.81
CA GLY A 159 4.10 -18.14 18.30
C GLY A 159 5.15 -19.07 18.92
N MET A 160 6.39 -19.05 18.46
CA MET A 160 7.51 -19.83 19.03
C MET A 160 8.02 -19.31 20.38
N LYS A 161 7.67 -18.09 20.81
CA LYS A 161 8.07 -17.55 22.12
C LYS A 161 7.08 -17.91 23.25
N VAL A 162 5.99 -18.61 22.91
CA VAL A 162 4.91 -18.98 23.85
C VAL A 162 4.78 -20.51 23.99
N ALA A 163 5.64 -21.28 23.31
CA ALA A 163 5.76 -22.73 23.44
C ALA A 163 7.11 -23.08 24.09
#